data_AF-A0A845D814-F1
#
_entry.id   AF-A0A845D814-F1
#
_cell.length_a   1.000
_cell.length_b   1.000
_cell.length_c   1.000
_cell.angle_alpha   90.00
_cell.angle_beta   90.00
_cell.angle_gamma   90.00
#
_symmetry.space_group_name_H-M   'P 1'
#
loop_
_entity.id
_entity.type
_entity.pdbx_description
1 polymer ?
#
loop_
_entity_poly.entity_id
_entity_poly.type
_entity_poly.pdbx_seq_one_letter_code
_entity_poly.pdbx_strand_id
1 'polypeptide(L)'
;MNVRAGPGTNYPIVGQASPGDQFPISGKNPAGGWWQIIYGGQYAWVYSPLVTATYPELVLVAPVIPTPPPTPIPTATPIPP
;
A
#
# COMPACT_ATOMS: atom_id res chain seq x y z
N MET A 1 6.43 -0.58 9.32
CA MET A 1 5.55 -1.00 8.19
C MET A 1 5.76 -0.05 7.03
N ASN A 2 5.95 -0.55 5.81
CA ASN A 2 6.08 0.33 4.65
C ASN A 2 4.71 0.74 4.12
N VAL A 3 4.48 2.05 4.04
CA VAL A 3 3.31 2.65 3.42
C VAL A 3 3.64 2.91 1.96
N ARG A 4 2.87 2.35 1.04
CA ARG A 4 3.15 2.39 -0.41
C ARG A 4 2.11 3.23 -1.15
N ALA A 5 2.48 3.71 -2.34
CA ALA A 5 1.56 4.48 -3.19
C ALA A 5 0.39 3.64 -3.74
N GLY A 6 0.54 2.31 -3.78
CA GLY A 6 -0.48 1.40 -4.32
C GLY A 6 -0.39 -0.01 -3.73
N PRO A 7 -1.39 -0.86 -4.04
CA PRO A 7 -1.48 -2.21 -3.50
C PRO A 7 -0.52 -3.14 -4.24
N GLY A 8 0.71 -3.22 -3.75
CA GLY A 8 1.71 -4.16 -4.24
C GLY A 8 3.13 -3.78 -3.82
N THR A 9 4.05 -4.73 -3.93
CA THR A 9 5.48 -4.52 -3.64
C THR A 9 6.20 -3.70 -4.72
N ASN A 10 5.63 -3.65 -5.93
CA ASN A 10 6.15 -2.88 -7.07
C ASN A 10 5.89 -1.37 -6.96
N TYR A 11 5.06 -0.93 -6.01
CA TYR A 11 4.77 0.48 -5.81
C TYR A 11 5.81 1.13 -4.91
N PRO A 12 6.19 2.39 -5.20
CA PRO A 12 7.12 3.14 -4.35
C PRO A 12 6.57 3.29 -2.94
N ILE A 13 7.49 3.33 -1.97
CA ILE A 13 7.19 3.60 -0.57
C ILE A 13 6.99 5.12 -0.44
N VAL A 14 5.80 5.54 0.00
CA VAL A 14 5.46 6.95 0.24
C VAL A 14 5.68 7.36 1.70
N GLY A 15 5.81 6.37 2.59
CA GLY A 15 6.05 6.61 4.00
C GLY A 15 6.25 5.33 4.78
N GLN A 16 6.37 5.46 6.09
CA GLN A 16 6.44 4.33 7.01
C GLN A 16 5.46 4.55 8.15
N ALA A 17 4.77 3.48 8.53
CA ALA A 17 3.89 3.41 9.69
C ALA A 17 4.60 2.65 10.81
N SER A 18 4.50 3.15 12.03
CA SER A 18 5.06 2.54 13.23
C SER A 18 4.00 1.70 13.95
N PRO A 19 4.40 0.68 14.72
CA PRO A 19 3.46 -0.06 15.56
C PRO A 19 2.82 0.90 16.58
N GLY A 20 1.48 0.89 16.63
CA GLY A 20 0.69 1.81 17.44
C GLY A 20 0.08 2.98 16.67
N ASP A 21 0.57 3.26 15.45
CA ASP A 21 -0.09 4.25 14.59
C ASP A 21 -1.47 3.74 14.12
N GLN A 22 -2.45 4.64 14.15
CA GLN A 22 -3.79 4.40 13.67
C GLN A 22 -4.09 5.32 12.50
N PHE A 23 -4.50 4.74 11.38
CA PHE A 23 -4.90 5.48 10.19
C PHE A 23 -6.31 5.07 9.78
N PRO A 24 -7.15 6.03 9.34
CA PRO A 24 -8.47 5.70 8.84
C PRO A 24 -8.34 4.90 7.55
N ILE A 25 -9.00 3.75 7.51
CA ILE A 25 -9.06 2.90 6.33
C ILE A 25 -10.14 3.45 5.40
N SER A 26 -9.74 3.82 4.19
CA SER A 26 -10.66 4.31 3.16
C SER A 26 -11.14 3.20 2.22
N GLY A 27 -10.45 2.06 2.19
CA GLY A 27 -10.83 0.95 1.34
C GLY A 27 -9.84 -0.21 1.38
N LYS A 28 -10.07 -1.21 0.53
CA LYS A 28 -9.17 -2.34 0.31
C LYS A 28 -8.99 -2.66 -1.16
N ASN A 29 -7.96 -3.43 -1.51
CA ASN A 29 -7.82 -3.90 -2.87
C ASN A 29 -8.83 -5.02 -3.14
N PRO A 30 -9.17 -5.29 -4.42
CA PRO A 30 -10.12 -6.35 -4.78
C PRO A 30 -9.71 -7.73 -4.25
N ALA A 31 -8.40 -7.98 -4.12
CA ALA A 31 -7.86 -9.23 -3.61
C ALA A 31 -7.80 -9.32 -2.07
N GLY A 32 -8.17 -8.26 -1.33
CA GLY A 32 -8.11 -8.21 0.14
C GLY A 32 -6.72 -8.24 0.80
N GLY A 33 -5.65 -8.32 0.01
CA GLY A 33 -4.26 -8.34 0.49
C GLY A 33 -3.69 -6.97 0.91
N TRP A 34 -4.35 -5.86 0.55
CA TRP A 34 -3.89 -4.51 0.85
C TRP A 34 -5.02 -3.61 1.34
N TRP A 35 -4.74 -2.82 2.38
CA TRP A 35 -5.64 -1.79 2.89
C TRP A 35 -5.21 -0.42 2.37
N GLN A 36 -6.17 0.36 1.93
CA GLN A 36 -6.00 1.77 1.60
C GLN A 36 -6.29 2.60 2.84
N ILE A 37 -5.33 3.40 3.26
CA ILE A 37 -5.39 4.29 4.41
C ILE A 37 -5.21 5.75 3.96
N ILE A 38 -5.68 6.69 4.77
CA ILE A 38 -5.32 8.10 4.59
C ILE A 38 -4.08 8.41 5.42
N TYR A 39 -2.99 8.74 4.73
CA TYR A 39 -1.72 9.12 5.36
C TYR A 39 -1.40 10.57 4.99
N GLY A 40 -1.49 11.50 5.95
CA GLY A 40 -1.16 12.92 5.69
C GLY A 40 -2.00 13.58 4.57
N GLY A 41 -3.27 13.18 4.41
CA GLY A 41 -4.18 13.73 3.40
C GLY A 41 -4.10 13.08 2.01
N GLN A 42 -3.22 12.10 1.82
CA GLN A 42 -3.12 11.31 0.59
C GLN A 42 -3.53 9.85 0.82
N TYR A 43 -4.02 9.21 -0.23
CA TYR A 43 -4.34 7.79 -0.22
C TYR A 43 -3.05 6.98 -0.30
N ALA A 44 -2.87 6.08 0.65
CA ALA A 44 -1.71 5.22 0.72
C ALA A 44 -2.12 3.78 1.07
N TRP A 45 -1.21 2.84 0.88
CA TRP A 45 -1.52 1.41 0.92
C TRP A 45 -0.60 0.68 1.87
N VAL A 46 -1.17 -0.18 2.70
CA VAL A 46 -0.46 -1.02 3.67
C VAL A 46 -0.83 -2.49 3.48
N TYR A 47 0.12 -3.37 3.78
CA TYR A 47 -0.05 -4.79 3.55
C TYR A 47 -0.94 -5.40 4.64
N SER A 48 -2.06 -6.01 4.23
CA SER A 48 -3.11 -6.51 5.12
C SER A 48 -2.59 -7.49 6.18
N PRO A 49 -1.77 -8.50 5.85
CA PRO A 49 -1.26 -9.46 6.83
C PRO A 49 -0.35 -8.88 7.92
N LEU A 50 0.17 -7.67 7.73
CA LEU A 50 1.09 -7.04 8.68
C LEU A 50 0.39 -5.96 9.53
N VAL A 51 -0.88 -5.63 9.25
CA VAL A 51 -1.67 -4.68 10.05
C VAL A 51 -2.87 -5.37 10.68
N THR A 52 -3.38 -4.79 11.75
CA THR A 52 -4.67 -5.17 12.32
C THR A 52 -5.70 -4.15 11.89
N ALA A 53 -6.62 -4.54 11.01
CA ALA A 53 -7.76 -3.72 10.66
C ALA A 53 -8.88 -3.90 11.69
N THR A 54 -9.42 -2.80 12.21
CA THR A 54 -10.62 -2.82 13.05
C THR A 54 -11.84 -2.82 12.12
N TYR A 55 -12.68 -3.86 12.20
CA TYR A 55 -13.85 -4.06 11.31
C TYR A 55 -13.52 -4.25 9.81
N PRO A 56 -12.69 -5.24 9.45
CA PRO A 56 -12.28 -5.49 8.05
C PRO A 56 -13.44 -5.83 7.10
N GLU A 57 -14.56 -6.29 7.65
CA GLU A 57 -15.80 -6.61 6.93
C GLU A 57 -16.57 -5.37 6.43
N LEU A 58 -16.47 -4.25 7.15
CA LEU A 58 -17.13 -3.00 6.78
C LEU A 58 -16.36 -2.21 5.72
N VAL A 59 -15.10 -2.59 5.48
CA VAL A 59 -14.24 -1.91 4.52
C VAL A 59 -14.52 -2.42 3.11
N LEU A 60 -15.01 -1.51 2.27
CA LEU A 60 -15.30 -1.73 0.86
C LEU A 60 -14.04 -1.73 -0.01
N VAL A 61 -14.15 -2.31 -1.20
CA VAL A 61 -13.09 -2.25 -2.21
C VAL A 61 -12.96 -0.82 -2.72
N ALA A 62 -11.74 -0.31 -2.82
CA ALA A 62 -11.47 1.00 -3.36
C ALA A 62 -11.84 1.06 -4.86
N PRO A 63 -12.61 2.06 -5.30
CA PRO A 63 -13.09 2.13 -6.68
C PRO A 63 -11.98 2.49 -7.68
N VAL A 64 -10.93 3.17 -7.23
CA VAL A 64 -9.77 3.55 -8.05
C VAL A 64 -8.49 3.12 -7.36
N ILE A 65 -7.77 2.23 -8.02
CA ILE A 65 -6.42 1.85 -7.62
C ILE A 65 -5.49 2.59 -8.57
N PRO A 66 -4.55 3.42 -8.08
CA PRO A 66 -3.59 4.04 -8.96
C PRO A 66 -2.85 2.92 -9.69
N THR A 67 -2.77 3.01 -11.03
CA THR A 67 -1.90 2.12 -11.78
C THR A 67 -0.49 2.28 -11.25
N PRO A 68 0.29 1.20 -11.14
CA PRO A 68 1.67 1.34 -10.73
C PRO A 68 2.32 2.32 -11.72
N PRO A 69 3.07 3.34 -11.22
CA PRO A 69 3.90 4.10 -12.12
C PRO A 69 4.71 3.10 -12.97
N PRO A 70 4.94 3.38 -14.27
CA PRO A 70 5.76 2.53 -15.11
C PRO A 70 7.00 2.22 -14.29
N THR A 71 7.19 0.92 -13.99
CA THR A 71 8.23 0.46 -13.08
C THR A 71 9.50 1.22 -13.46
N PRO A 72 10.26 1.84 -12.53
CA PRO A 72 11.61 2.21 -12.88
C PRO A 72 12.21 0.91 -13.42
N ILE A 73 12.49 0.88 -14.72
CA ILE A 73 13.07 -0.28 -15.40
C ILE A 73 14.09 -0.82 -14.40
N PRO A 74 14.03 -2.10 -13.98
CA PRO A 74 15.02 -2.61 -13.04
C PRO A 74 16.36 -2.19 -13.61
N THR A 75 17.04 -1.24 -12.96
CA THR A 75 18.40 -0.88 -13.31
C THR A 75 19.10 -2.21 -13.18
N ALA A 76 19.41 -2.83 -14.32
CA ALA A 76 20.04 -4.12 -14.35
C ALA A 76 21.22 -3.99 -13.42
N THR A 77 21.21 -4.77 -12.33
CA THR A 77 22.41 -4.95 -11.51
C THR A 77 23.52 -5.21 -12.52
N PRO A 78 24.56 -4.36 -12.60
CA PRO A 78 25.57 -4.51 -13.63
C PRO A 78 26.05 -5.95 -13.56
N ILE A 79 25.89 -6.69 -14.66
CA ILE A 79 26.40 -8.05 -14.78
C ILE A 79 27.90 -7.94 -14.45
N PRO A 80 28.37 -8.53 -13.34
CA PRO A 80 29.79 -8.50 -13.04
C PRO A 80 30.55 -9.29 -14.11
N PRO A 81 31.74 -8.81 -14.56
CA PRO A 81 32.52 -9.43 -15.63
C PRO A 81 33.09 -10.81 -15.27
#